data_AF-A0A6M0L9Q4-F1
#
_entry.id   AF-A0A6M0L9Q4-F1
#
_cell.length_a   1.000
_cell.length_b   1.000
_cell.length_c   1.000
_cell.angle_alpha   90.00
_cell.angle_beta   90.00
_cell.angle_gamma   90.00
#
_symmetry.space_group_name_H-M   'P 1'
#
loop_
_entity.id
_entity.type
_entity.pdbx_description
1 polymer ?
#
loop_
_entity_poly.entity_id
_entity_poly.type
_entity_poly.pdbx_seq_one_letter_code
_entity_poly.pdbx_strand_id
1 'polypeptide(L)' 'MKKFDPQDQLEFLKLIKLLLITSLIVQIVVVSVYYFGEKQVVLAFPMLLGIFCTAVALFYSYGMRD' A
#
# COMPACT_ATOMS: atom_id res chain seq x y z
N MET A 1 -25.77 -13.19 13.42
CA MET A 1 -24.68 -12.54 12.65
C MET A 1 -25.17 -11.17 12.21
N LYS A 2 -24.52 -10.09 12.65
CA LYS A 2 -24.85 -8.73 12.21
C LYS A 2 -24.55 -8.70 10.70
N LYS A 3 -25.58 -8.55 9.86
CA LYS A 3 -25.37 -8.39 8.41
C LYS A 3 -24.51 -7.14 8.25
N PHE A 4 -23.31 -7.28 7.68
CA PHE A 4 -22.49 -6.14 7.31
C PHE A 4 -23.31 -5.31 6.35
N ASP A 5 -23.66 -4.10 6.76
CA ASP A 5 -24.41 -3.18 5.91
C ASP A 5 -23.52 -2.85 4.70
N PRO A 6 -24.05 -2.83 3.45
CA PRO A 6 -23.26 -2.46 2.27
C PRO A 6 -22.51 -1.13 2.44
N GLN A 7 -23.04 -0.22 3.27
CA GLN A 7 -22.42 1.05 3.59
C GLN A 7 -21.17 0.90 4.47
N ASP A 8 -21.20 0.01 5.47
CA ASP A 8 -20.04 -0.31 6.31
C ASP A 8 -18.90 -0.92 5.49
N GLN A 9 -19.24 -1.76 4.48
CA GLN A 9 -18.24 -2.35 3.58
C GLN A 9 -17.56 -1.31 2.70
N LEU A 10 -18.31 -0.33 2.21
CA LEU A 10 -17.78 0.76 1.39
C LEU A 10 -16.84 1.67 2.19
N GLU A 11 -17.21 2.02 3.42
CA GLU A 11 -16.36 2.82 4.32
C GLU A 11 -15.08 2.07 4.69
N PHE A 12 -15.18 0.77 4.95
CA PHE A 12 -14.02 -0.07 5.21
C PHE A 12 -13.07 -0.14 4.01
N LEU A 13 -13.57 -0.29 2.79
CA LEU A 13 -12.75 -0.27 1.56
C LEU A 13 -12.06 1.09 1.34
N LYS A 14 -12.74 2.19 1.63
CA LYS A 14 -12.13 3.54 1.56
C LYS A 14 -10.98 3.68 2.57
N LEU A 15 -11.19 3.18 3.79
CA LEU A 15 -10.15 3.18 4.83
C LEU A 15 -8.93 2.34 4.40
N ILE A 16 -9.15 1.14 3.87
CA ILE A 16 -8.05 0.29 3.35
C ILE A 16 -7.29 1.02 2.23
N LYS A 17 -7.98 1.67 1.29
CA LYS A 17 -7.34 2.44 0.22
C LYS A 17 -6.46 3.56 0.79
N LEU A 18 -6.99 4.33 1.75
CA LEU A 18 -6.24 5.39 2.41
C LEU A 18 -4.96 4.84 3.05
N LEU A 19 -5.06 3.74 3.80
CA LEU A 19 -3.93 3.10 4.46
C LEU A 19 -2.89 2.57 3.46
N LEU A 20 -3.31 1.97 2.35
CA LEU A 20 -2.41 1.50 1.29
C LEU A 20 -1.66 2.66 0.63
N ILE A 21 -2.33 3.79 0.37
CA ILE A 21 -1.68 5.00 -0.17
C ILE A 21 -0.64 5.53 0.81
N THR A 22 -1.00 5.69 2.09
CA THR A 22 -0.08 6.15 3.13
C THR A 22 1.11 5.20 3.26
N SER A 23 0.88 3.90 3.25
CA SER A 23 1.94 2.89 3.31
C SER A 23 2.89 2.99 2.11
N LEU A 24 2.36 3.17 0.89
CA LEU A 24 3.17 3.30 -0.32
C LEU A 24 4.09 4.53 -0.26
N ILE A 25 3.57 5.66 0.22
CA ILE A 25 4.35 6.90 0.40
C ILE A 25 5.51 6.67 1.39
N VAL A 26 5.21 6.07 2.55
CA VAL A 26 6.23 5.78 3.57
C VAL A 26 7.31 4.85 3.02
N GLN A 27 6.92 3.79 2.31
CA GLN A 27 7.88 2.84 1.72
C GLN A 27 8.81 3.51 0.70
N ILE A 28 8.29 4.39 -0.17
CA ILE A 28 9.10 5.16 -1.13
C ILE A 28 10.11 6.05 -0.40
N VAL A 29 9.69 6.73 0.67
CA VAL A 29 10.57 7.58 1.48
C VAL A 29 11.66 6.74 2.13
N VAL A 30 11.32 5.62 2.76
CA VAL A 30 12.28 4.72 3.41
C VAL A 30 13.30 4.17 2.40
N VAL A 31 12.84 3.69 1.24
CA VAL A 31 13.73 3.24 0.16
C VAL A 31 14.68 4.36 -0.28
N SER A 32 14.17 5.58 -0.43
CA SER A 32 14.99 6.72 -0.85
C SER A 32 16.08 7.02 0.18
N VAL A 33 15.74 7.02 1.48
CA VAL A 33 16.71 7.26 2.56
C VAL A 33 17.77 6.15 2.60
N TYR A 34 17.38 4.88 2.52
CA TYR A 34 18.33 3.77 2.58
C TYR A 34 19.23 3.68 1.33
N TYR A 35 18.67 3.97 0.15
CA TYR A 35 19.41 3.89 -1.10
C TYR A 35 20.36 5.09 -1.28
N PHE A 36 19.90 6.32 -1.02
CA PHE A 36 20.71 7.53 -1.23
C PHE A 36 21.53 7.93 0.00
N GLY A 37 20.98 7.78 1.20
CA GLY A 37 21.65 8.14 2.45
C GLY A 37 22.64 7.08 2.90
N GLU A 38 22.19 5.83 3.04
CA GLU A 38 23.02 4.75 3.58
C GLU A 38 23.74 3.92 2.50
N LYS A 39 23.40 4.11 1.21
CA LYS A 39 23.93 3.35 0.06
C LYS A 39 23.77 1.83 0.22
N GLN A 40 22.79 1.39 1.00
CA GLN A 40 22.51 -0.03 1.25
C GLN A 40 21.64 -0.62 0.15
N VAL A 41 22.26 -0.98 -0.96
CA VAL A 41 21.57 -1.51 -2.16
C VAL A 41 20.99 -2.91 -1.94
N VAL A 42 21.56 -3.71 -1.03
CA VAL A 42 21.10 -5.08 -0.74
C VAL A 42 19.65 -5.09 -0.20
N LEU A 43 19.29 -4.09 0.60
CA LEU A 43 17.94 -3.96 1.15
C LEU A 43 16.97 -3.29 0.16
N ALA A 44 17.46 -2.67 -0.92
CA ALA A 44 16.61 -2.00 -1.90
C ALA A 44 15.67 -3.00 -2.60
N PHE A 45 16.14 -4.19 -2.94
CA PHE A 45 15.31 -5.21 -3.60
C PHE A 45 14.08 -5.64 -2.77
N PRO A 46 14.21 -6.11 -1.51
CA PRO A 46 13.04 -6.50 -0.72
C PRO A 46 12.10 -5.31 -0.43
N MET A 47 12.63 -4.09 -0.29
CA MET A 47 11.79 -2.91 -0.12
C MET A 47 11.01 -2.52 -1.39
N LEU A 48 11.65 -2.61 -2.57
CA LEU A 48 10.98 -2.40 -3.86
C LEU A 48 9.91 -3.47 -4.13
N LEU A 49 10.13 -4.72 -3.69
CA LEU A 49 9.12 -5.76 -3.74
C LEU A 49 7.90 -5.41 -2.86
N GLY A 50 8.12 -4.85 -1.67
CA GLY A 50 7.06 -4.32 -0.82
C GLY A 50 6.23 -3.23 -1.49
N ILE A 51 6.91 -2.27 -2.14
CA ILE A 51 6.27 -1.20 -2.92
C ILE A 51 5.44 -1.80 -4.05
N PHE A 52 5.99 -2.77 -4.79
CA PHE A 52 5.30 -3.46 -5.87
C PHE A 52 4.02 -4.15 -5.37
N CYS A 53 4.10 -4.95 -4.30
CA CYS A 53 2.94 -5.63 -3.72
C CYS A 53 1.86 -4.63 -3.26
N THR A 54 2.28 -3.54 -2.62
CA THR A 54 1.37 -2.48 -2.16
C THR A 54 0.69 -1.77 -3.34
N ALA A 55 1.44 -1.50 -4.41
CA ALA A 55 0.91 -0.89 -5.63
C ALA A 55 -0.09 -1.81 -6.35
N VAL A 56 0.19 -3.12 -6.44
CA VAL A 56 -0.74 -4.11 -7.00
C VAL A 56 -2.01 -4.20 -6.16
N ALA A 57 -1.89 -4.27 -4.83
CA ALA A 57 -3.04 -4.28 -3.93
C ALA A 57 -3.91 -3.02 -4.08
N LEU A 58 -3.27 -1.86 -4.23
CA LEU A 58 -3.94 -0.59 -4.48
C LEU A 58 -4.68 -0.63 -5.83
N PHE A 59 -4.01 -1.04 -6.90
CA PHE A 59 -4.59 -1.13 -8.24
C PHE A 59 -5.81 -2.06 -8.26
N TYR A 60 -5.69 -3.25 -7.68
CA TYR A 60 -6.80 -4.19 -7.55
C TYR A 60 -7.96 -3.60 -6.73
N SER A 61 -7.65 -2.91 -5.63
CA SER A 61 -8.65 -2.23 -4.81
C SER A 61 -9.42 -1.14 -5.59
N TYR A 62 -8.78 -0.46 -6.54
CA TYR A 62 -9.45 0.47 -7.45
C TYR A 62 -10.30 -0.25 -8.51
N GLY A 63 -9.85 -1.39 -9.02
CA GLY A 63 -10.56 -2.21 -10.01
C GLY A 63 -11.80 -2.95 -9.47
N MET A 64 -11.90 -3.23 -8.17
CA MET A 64 -13.12 -3.83 -7.55
C MET A 64 -14.33 -2.88 -7.48
N ARG A 65 -14.34 -1.80 -8.25
CA ARG A 65 -15.43 -0.80 -8.29
C ARG A 65 -16.37 -0.98 -9.50
N ASP A 66 -16.02 -1.89 -10.40
CA ASP A 66 -16.82 -2.31 -11.57
C ASP A 66 -17.44 -3.70 -11.33
#